data_AF-A0A2B7ZRA6-F1
#
_entry.id   AF-A0A2B7ZRA6-F1
#
_cell.length_a   1.000
_cell.length_b   1.000
_cell.length_c   1.000
_cell.angle_alpha   90.00
_cell.angle_beta   90.00
_cell.angle_gamma   90.00
#
_symmetry.space_group_name_H-M   'P 1'
#
loop_
_entity.id
_entity.type
_entity.pdbx_description
1 polymer ?
#
loop_
_entity_poly.entity_id
_entity_poly.type
_entity_poly.pdbx_seq_one_letter_code
_entity_poly.pdbx_strand_id
1 'polypeptide(L)'
;MGPYHQAYRSGKEGEKQESARAEHDKMTQLPLQFQLPRVEEQEYDPSVGHRRGGVFMKHLPQCRSLFFCIAVLLLFSVGSISYNFHVSAAGSRQGLFFRPRAGNVYNYNNDPTTVWKTTTITVAVPAATAAVAAADSTVDIFAANTLPSFGLKSPRYYEDSCPHPPSPSPPSPSPPSPPSPPNNMSNPEGFRSVVYFVNWAIYGRGYNPQDLPAAKLTHVLYAFANVRPDSGEVYLTDTWSDTDKHYPTDSWNDVGNNVYGCVKQLFLLKMKNRNMKVLLSIGGWTYSSSFPQAASTPAGRAKFAETATKLLLNLGFDGLDVDWEYPKNDDEAKNFVELLKVTREALDKVSKDRKFLLTIACPAGPENFKKLRLQEMTPYLDFYNLMAYDYSGSWDKIAGHQSNLETSQSNPKSTPFSTKAALDHYIGVGGVPASKMVMGMPLYGRAFANTDGPGTPFQGNGGAGSFEPGIWDYKALPKQGAKETKEALGAGGCGASWSYDASSRTMISYDTVAMAEEKTKYIIDKGLGGGMWWEASGDRDPRSANKANGSLIGTFIEGVGEKLEKVENALSYPESQYDNLKAQFPDG
;
A
#
# COMPACT_ATOMS: atom_id res chain seq x y z
N MET A 1 -1.06 -5.28 7.22
CA MET A 1 -2.16 -6.23 6.92
C MET A 1 -2.00 -7.50 7.77
N GLY A 2 -3.07 -8.26 7.98
CA GLY A 2 -3.11 -9.53 8.75
C GLY A 2 -4.52 -10.15 8.69
N PRO A 3 -4.79 -11.38 9.18
CA PRO A 3 -3.90 -12.35 9.82
C PRO A 3 -3.51 -13.55 8.92
N TYR A 4 -3.75 -13.49 7.59
CA TYR A 4 -3.39 -14.59 6.66
C TYR A 4 -1.89 -14.96 6.66
N HIS A 5 -1.02 -14.10 7.18
CA HIS A 5 0.42 -14.38 7.34
C HIS A 5 0.86 -14.96 8.71
N GLN A 6 -0.04 -15.23 9.66
CA GLN A 6 0.37 -15.83 10.95
C GLN A 6 0.51 -17.37 10.94
N ALA A 7 0.29 -18.03 9.79
CA ALA A 7 0.36 -19.50 9.67
C ALA A 7 1.76 -20.09 9.36
N TYR A 8 2.83 -19.29 9.35
CA TYR A 8 4.21 -19.77 9.10
C TYR A 8 5.17 -19.48 10.27
N ARG A 9 4.85 -20.01 11.46
CA ARG A 9 5.79 -20.18 12.57
C ARG A 9 5.69 -21.58 13.19
N SER A 10 6.36 -22.54 12.58
CA SER A 10 6.90 -23.75 13.22
C SER A 10 7.66 -24.57 12.18
N GLY A 11 8.98 -24.70 12.35
CA GLY A 11 9.80 -25.51 11.47
C GLY A 11 9.46 -26.98 11.59
N LYS A 12 9.03 -27.57 10.47
CA LYS A 12 9.03 -29.00 10.09
C LYS A 12 8.39 -29.08 8.71
N GLU A 13 9.24 -29.04 7.68
CA GLU A 13 8.85 -29.18 6.28
C GLU A 13 8.67 -30.67 5.94
N GLY A 14 7.68 -31.00 5.10
CA GLY A 14 7.27 -32.38 4.79
C GLY A 14 5.76 -32.56 4.85
N GLU A 15 5.19 -32.69 6.05
CA GLU A 15 3.80 -33.16 6.25
C GLU A 15 2.71 -32.10 5.94
N LYS A 16 3.05 -30.81 5.84
CA LYS A 16 2.06 -29.73 5.67
C LYS A 16 1.60 -29.48 4.22
N GLN A 17 2.36 -29.94 3.21
CA GLN A 17 1.93 -29.83 1.80
C GLN A 17 0.77 -30.78 1.47
N GLU A 18 0.76 -31.99 2.06
CA GLU A 18 -0.37 -32.92 1.90
C GLU A 18 -1.64 -32.41 2.58
N SER A 19 -1.55 -31.66 3.68
CA SER A 19 -2.73 -31.13 4.38
C SER A 19 -3.56 -30.16 3.51
N ALA A 20 -2.91 -29.29 2.72
CA ALA A 20 -3.61 -28.37 1.83
C ALA A 20 -4.30 -29.12 0.66
N ARG A 21 -3.65 -30.18 0.17
CA ARG A 21 -4.21 -31.09 -0.85
C ARG A 21 -5.40 -31.91 -0.31
N ALA A 22 -5.31 -32.37 0.93
CA ALA A 22 -6.38 -33.14 1.58
C ALA A 22 -7.61 -32.30 1.96
N GLU A 23 -7.49 -30.98 2.16
CA GLU A 23 -8.66 -30.09 2.26
C GLU A 23 -9.28 -29.81 0.88
N HIS A 24 -8.48 -29.68 -0.19
CA HIS A 24 -8.97 -29.56 -1.55
C HIS A 24 -9.82 -30.78 -1.97
N ASP A 25 -9.34 -32.00 -1.73
CA ASP A 25 -10.05 -33.25 -2.06
C ASP A 25 -11.34 -33.46 -1.23
N LYS A 26 -11.47 -32.81 -0.07
CA LYS A 26 -12.71 -32.82 0.72
C LYS A 26 -13.76 -31.82 0.21
N MET A 27 -13.35 -30.73 -0.45
CA MET A 27 -14.28 -29.75 -1.03
C MET A 27 -14.83 -30.17 -2.40
N THR A 28 -14.20 -31.13 -3.08
CA THR A 28 -14.61 -31.59 -4.42
C THR A 28 -15.57 -32.79 -4.42
N GLN A 29 -15.89 -33.39 -3.27
CA GLN A 29 -16.77 -34.58 -3.17
C GLN A 29 -18.19 -34.32 -2.64
N LEU A 30 -18.81 -33.18 -2.97
CA LEU A 30 -20.25 -32.94 -2.75
C LEU A 30 -21.04 -33.17 -4.05
N PRO A 31 -21.92 -34.19 -4.15
CA PRO A 31 -22.64 -34.50 -5.37
C PRO A 31 -23.83 -33.56 -5.57
N LEU A 32 -23.63 -32.48 -6.32
CA LEU A 32 -24.73 -31.65 -6.84
C LEU A 32 -25.32 -32.28 -8.11
N GLN A 33 -26.41 -33.05 -7.95
CA GLN A 33 -27.25 -33.43 -9.08
C GLN A 33 -28.01 -32.20 -9.62
N PHE A 34 -27.59 -31.71 -10.79
CA PHE A 34 -28.41 -30.84 -11.63
C PHE A 34 -28.90 -31.60 -12.85
N GLN A 35 -30.20 -31.92 -12.90
CA GLN A 35 -30.86 -32.30 -14.14
C GLN A 35 -31.13 -31.04 -14.96
N LEU A 36 -30.48 -30.93 -16.12
CA LEU A 36 -30.80 -29.93 -17.14
C LEU A 36 -31.86 -30.50 -18.10
N PRO A 37 -32.89 -29.73 -18.49
CA PRO A 37 -33.78 -30.12 -19.58
C PRO A 37 -33.01 -30.19 -20.91
N ARG A 38 -33.31 -31.20 -21.74
CA ARG A 38 -32.85 -31.25 -23.13
C ARG A 38 -33.38 -30.03 -23.90
N VAL A 39 -32.49 -29.38 -24.65
CA VAL A 39 -32.84 -28.55 -25.79
C VAL A 39 -32.45 -29.35 -27.04
N GLU A 40 -33.37 -29.51 -27.98
CA GLU A 40 -33.10 -30.18 -29.26
C GLU A 40 -32.35 -29.22 -30.20
N GLU A 41 -31.31 -29.72 -30.86
CA GLU A 41 -30.60 -28.98 -31.89
C GLU A 41 -31.44 -28.95 -33.19
N GLN A 42 -31.63 -27.76 -33.75
CA GLN A 42 -32.06 -27.58 -35.14
C GLN A 42 -30.92 -26.94 -35.92
N GLU A 43 -30.50 -27.62 -36.99
CA GLU A 43 -29.46 -27.16 -37.92
C GLU A 43 -29.92 -25.89 -38.67
N TYR A 44 -28.97 -24.99 -38.95
CA TYR A 44 -29.23 -23.76 -39.70
C TYR A 44 -28.53 -23.77 -41.06
N ASP A 45 -29.33 -23.78 -42.14
CA ASP A 45 -28.89 -23.68 -43.54
C ASP A 45 -28.76 -22.21 -43.97
N PRO A 46 -27.58 -21.74 -44.45
CA PRO A 46 -27.38 -20.36 -44.86
C PRO A 46 -27.53 -20.16 -46.38
N SER A 47 -28.73 -19.79 -46.85
CA SER A 47 -28.90 -19.31 -48.23
C SER A 47 -29.92 -18.16 -48.38
N VAL A 48 -29.47 -17.01 -48.94
CA VAL A 48 -30.23 -15.90 -49.57
C VAL A 48 -31.34 -15.21 -48.71
N GLY A 49 -31.51 -13.88 -48.64
CA GLY A 49 -30.82 -12.73 -49.22
C GLY A 49 -31.77 -11.52 -49.35
N HIS A 50 -31.28 -10.31 -49.06
CA HIS A 50 -31.79 -8.99 -49.51
C HIS A 50 -33.13 -8.37 -48.99
N ARG A 51 -32.99 -7.11 -48.55
CA ARG A 51 -33.86 -5.90 -48.72
C ARG A 51 -34.99 -5.53 -47.73
N ARG A 52 -34.71 -4.42 -47.03
CA ARG A 52 -35.44 -3.11 -46.93
C ARG A 52 -36.87 -3.02 -46.32
N GLY A 53 -37.00 -2.05 -45.41
CA GLY A 53 -38.24 -1.40 -44.96
C GLY A 53 -38.64 -1.79 -43.52
N GLY A 54 -39.09 -0.93 -42.62
CA GLY A 54 -39.27 0.54 -42.67
C GLY A 54 -40.53 1.02 -41.93
N VAL A 55 -40.39 2.09 -41.12
CA VAL A 55 -41.47 2.99 -40.61
C VAL A 55 -42.21 2.64 -39.28
N PHE A 56 -41.90 3.47 -38.25
CA PHE A 56 -42.75 4.11 -37.21
C PHE A 56 -44.14 3.57 -36.80
N MET A 57 -44.42 3.40 -35.49
CA MET A 57 -44.99 4.37 -34.50
C MET A 57 -45.14 3.63 -33.13
N LYS A 58 -44.87 4.13 -31.92
CA LYS A 58 -45.18 5.36 -31.13
C LYS A 58 -46.46 5.25 -30.25
N HIS A 59 -46.28 5.54 -28.94
CA HIS A 59 -47.25 5.85 -27.85
C HIS A 59 -47.68 4.79 -26.78
N LEU A 60 -47.27 5.10 -25.54
CA LEU A 60 -47.86 4.84 -24.20
C LEU A 60 -49.30 5.46 -24.07
N PRO A 61 -50.14 5.24 -23.00
CA PRO A 61 -49.76 4.94 -21.60
C PRO A 61 -50.74 4.12 -20.66
N GLN A 62 -50.30 3.92 -19.41
CA GLN A 62 -51.05 3.99 -18.12
C GLN A 62 -51.91 2.83 -17.51
N CYS A 63 -51.90 2.84 -16.16
CA CYS A 63 -52.87 2.29 -15.18
C CYS A 63 -52.97 0.75 -14.97
N ARG A 64 -53.45 0.22 -13.83
CA ARG A 64 -53.31 0.57 -12.37
C ARG A 64 -53.87 -0.61 -11.55
N SER A 65 -53.24 -0.94 -10.40
CA SER A 65 -53.75 -1.64 -9.19
C SER A 65 -54.92 -2.66 -9.24
N LEU A 66 -54.75 -3.89 -8.68
CA LEU A 66 -55.41 -4.34 -7.43
C LEU A 66 -55.04 -5.78 -6.95
N PHE A 67 -54.72 -5.89 -5.66
CA PHE A 67 -55.01 -6.94 -4.66
C PHE A 67 -55.59 -8.32 -5.05
N PHE A 68 -55.08 -9.37 -4.38
CA PHE A 68 -55.93 -10.37 -3.70
C PHE A 68 -55.25 -10.94 -2.44
N CYS A 69 -56.04 -11.21 -1.39
CA CYS A 69 -55.59 -11.81 -0.12
C CYS A 69 -56.16 -13.24 0.02
N ILE A 70 -55.41 -14.16 0.62
CA ILE A 70 -55.98 -15.31 1.37
C ILE A 70 -55.17 -15.50 2.66
N ALA A 71 -55.88 -15.70 3.77
CA ALA A 71 -55.33 -16.11 5.06
C ALA A 71 -56.15 -17.28 5.60
N VAL A 72 -55.50 -18.23 6.28
CA VAL A 72 -56.15 -19.26 7.11
C VAL A 72 -55.37 -19.39 8.43
N LEU A 73 -56.11 -19.64 9.51
CA LEU A 73 -55.71 -19.54 10.92
C LEU A 73 -55.47 -20.94 11.57
N LEU A 74 -55.17 -20.91 12.88
CA LEU A 74 -55.25 -21.97 13.92
C LEU A 74 -53.89 -22.59 14.34
N LEU A 75 -53.49 -22.75 15.62
CA LEU A 75 -53.92 -22.24 16.95
C LEU A 75 -52.71 -22.26 17.95
N PHE A 76 -52.76 -21.38 18.97
CA PHE A 76 -52.04 -21.31 20.28
C PHE A 76 -51.00 -22.39 20.68
N SER A 77 -49.86 -22.03 21.30
CA SER A 77 -49.85 -21.78 22.77
C SER A 77 -48.75 -20.84 23.34
N VAL A 78 -49.23 -19.97 24.24
CA VAL A 78 -48.64 -19.04 25.22
C VAL A 78 -47.26 -19.39 25.84
N GLY A 79 -46.41 -18.36 26.02
CA GLY A 79 -45.27 -18.34 26.95
C GLY A 79 -44.67 -16.93 27.11
N SER A 80 -44.92 -16.26 28.25
CA SER A 80 -44.66 -14.81 28.42
C SER A 80 -43.22 -14.43 28.77
N ILE A 81 -42.83 -13.23 28.32
CA ILE A 81 -41.57 -12.53 28.65
C ILE A 81 -41.70 -11.81 30.01
N SER A 82 -40.63 -11.83 30.81
CA SER A 82 -40.44 -10.88 31.93
C SER A 82 -39.00 -10.36 31.95
N TYR A 83 -38.83 -9.05 31.77
CA TYR A 83 -37.59 -8.33 32.09
C TYR A 83 -37.49 -8.11 33.60
N ASN A 84 -36.26 -7.95 34.13
CA ASN A 84 -36.04 -7.14 35.33
C ASN A 84 -34.67 -6.45 35.32
N PHE A 85 -34.70 -5.13 35.49
CA PHE A 85 -33.55 -4.32 35.91
C PHE A 85 -33.34 -4.48 37.42
N HIS A 86 -32.11 -4.32 37.91
CA HIS A 86 -31.87 -3.88 39.29
C HIS A 86 -30.61 -3.01 39.39
N VAL A 87 -30.70 -1.96 40.23
CA VAL A 87 -29.64 -1.02 40.56
C VAL A 87 -29.67 -0.79 42.08
N SER A 88 -28.49 -0.64 42.70
CA SER A 88 -28.21 0.15 43.93
C SER A 88 -27.74 -0.59 45.20
N ALA A 89 -26.86 0.12 45.92
CA ALA A 89 -26.60 0.13 47.37
C ALA A 89 -25.80 -1.00 48.06
N ALA A 90 -24.48 -0.77 48.17
CA ALA A 90 -23.67 -0.57 49.40
C ALA A 90 -24.02 -1.23 50.77
N GLY A 91 -22.94 -1.69 51.44
CA GLY A 91 -22.81 -1.95 52.90
C GLY A 91 -22.89 -3.44 53.30
N SER A 92 -22.19 -3.99 54.30
CA SER A 92 -21.05 -3.57 55.14
C SER A 92 -20.77 -4.66 56.20
N ARG A 93 -19.51 -5.13 56.29
CA ARG A 93 -18.80 -5.72 57.47
C ARG A 93 -19.38 -6.85 58.37
N GLN A 94 -18.49 -7.82 58.66
CA GLN A 94 -18.41 -8.71 59.86
C GLN A 94 -19.52 -9.78 60.06
N GLY A 95 -19.27 -10.97 60.63
CA GLY A 95 -18.02 -11.62 61.05
C GLY A 95 -18.24 -12.97 61.79
N LEU A 96 -17.20 -13.83 61.80
CA LEU A 96 -16.90 -14.95 62.73
C LEU A 96 -17.86 -16.17 62.97
N PHE A 97 -17.35 -17.34 62.56
CA PHE A 97 -17.16 -18.60 63.33
C PHE A 97 -18.28 -19.59 63.76
N PHE A 98 -17.83 -20.86 63.78
CA PHE A 98 -18.32 -22.10 64.42
C PHE A 98 -19.22 -23.12 63.68
N ARG A 99 -18.80 -24.39 63.86
CA ARG A 99 -19.21 -25.72 63.34
C ARG A 99 -19.95 -26.50 64.47
N PRO A 100 -20.31 -27.81 64.36
CA PRO A 100 -20.88 -28.60 63.25
C PRO A 100 -21.97 -29.62 63.72
N ARG A 101 -22.55 -30.42 62.78
CA ARG A 101 -23.09 -31.82 62.86
C ARG A 101 -24.37 -31.96 62.01
N ALA A 102 -24.78 -33.11 61.47
CA ALA A 102 -24.11 -34.34 61.02
C ALA A 102 -25.17 -35.18 60.25
N GLY A 103 -24.81 -35.95 59.22
CA GLY A 103 -25.79 -36.79 58.50
C GLY A 103 -25.26 -37.53 57.26
N ASN A 104 -24.70 -38.72 57.50
CA ASN A 104 -24.52 -39.91 56.63
C ASN A 104 -24.55 -39.73 55.09
N VAL A 105 -23.41 -39.89 54.37
CA VAL A 105 -22.68 -41.14 54.03
C VAL A 105 -23.30 -41.91 52.86
N TYR A 106 -22.57 -41.95 51.74
CA TYR A 106 -22.06 -43.18 51.11
C TYR A 106 -20.74 -42.86 50.37
N ASN A 107 -19.70 -43.66 50.61
CA ASN A 107 -18.37 -43.50 50.00
C ASN A 107 -18.14 -44.52 48.88
N TYR A 108 -17.37 -44.14 47.87
CA TYR A 108 -16.46 -45.03 47.16
C TYR A 108 -15.10 -44.35 47.04
N ASN A 109 -14.07 -44.95 47.63
CA ASN A 109 -12.68 -44.52 47.46
C ASN A 109 -12.06 -45.22 46.24
N ASN A 110 -11.25 -44.49 45.47
CA ASN A 110 -9.80 -44.76 45.36
C ASN A 110 -9.11 -43.71 44.46
N ASP A 111 -8.26 -42.92 45.10
CA ASP A 111 -7.16 -42.09 44.56
C ASP A 111 -5.84 -42.85 44.96
N PRO A 112 -4.60 -42.52 44.51
CA PRO A 112 -4.18 -41.41 43.67
C PRO A 112 -3.18 -41.73 42.52
N THR A 113 -2.98 -40.77 41.60
CA THR A 113 -1.66 -40.10 41.39
C THR A 113 -1.64 -39.11 40.21
N THR A 114 -0.84 -38.05 40.40
CA THR A 114 -0.27 -37.11 39.40
C THR A 114 -0.98 -35.75 39.26
N VAL A 115 -0.15 -34.70 39.36
CA VAL A 115 -0.53 -33.32 39.65
C VAL A 115 -0.53 -32.46 38.38
N TRP A 116 -1.62 -31.73 38.13
CA TRP A 116 -1.62 -30.61 37.18
C TRP A 116 -1.18 -29.32 37.90
N LYS A 117 -0.01 -28.78 37.53
CA LYS A 117 0.44 -27.45 37.98
C LYS A 117 -0.16 -26.37 37.08
N THR A 118 -1.07 -25.57 37.63
CA THR A 118 -1.53 -24.32 36.99
C THR A 118 -0.62 -23.17 37.45
N THR A 119 0.15 -22.60 36.52
CA THR A 119 0.97 -21.41 36.79
C THR A 119 0.17 -20.14 36.49
N THR A 120 -0.30 -19.45 37.54
CA THR A 120 -0.87 -18.11 37.43
C THR A 120 0.25 -17.07 37.47
N ILE A 121 0.37 -16.25 36.43
CA ILE A 121 1.29 -15.10 36.42
C ILE A 121 0.50 -13.86 36.85
N THR A 122 0.79 -13.35 38.06
CA THR A 122 0.25 -12.08 38.56
C THR A 122 1.25 -10.96 38.28
N VAL A 123 0.92 -10.04 37.36
CA VAL A 123 1.69 -8.82 37.14
C VAL A 123 1.12 -7.71 38.02
N ALA A 124 1.89 -7.28 39.02
CA ALA A 124 1.54 -6.13 39.85
C ALA A 124 2.08 -4.84 39.21
N VAL A 125 1.20 -3.84 39.03
CA VAL A 125 1.57 -2.49 38.59
C VAL A 125 1.59 -1.57 39.81
N PRO A 126 2.74 -1.02 40.24
CA PRO A 126 2.77 0.01 41.27
C PRO A 126 2.39 1.38 40.67
N ALA A 127 1.39 2.03 41.25
CA ALA A 127 1.08 3.42 40.97
C ALA A 127 2.05 4.35 41.73
N ALA A 128 2.47 5.43 41.09
CA ALA A 128 3.26 6.49 41.72
C ALA A 128 2.55 7.83 41.58
N THR A 129 2.08 8.38 42.70
CA THR A 129 1.63 9.78 42.83
C THR A 129 2.76 10.65 43.39
N ALA A 130 2.84 11.89 42.93
CA ALA A 130 3.91 12.83 43.27
C ALA A 130 3.84 13.36 44.72
N ALA A 131 5.00 13.67 45.29
CA ALA A 131 5.17 14.62 46.40
C ALA A 131 6.57 15.26 46.36
N VAL A 132 6.71 16.40 47.02
CA VAL A 132 7.83 17.37 46.92
C VAL A 132 8.82 17.20 48.08
N ALA A 133 10.03 17.77 47.91
CA ALA A 133 10.88 18.39 48.94
C ALA A 133 12.14 17.65 49.47
N ALA A 134 13.28 18.20 49.05
CA ALA A 134 14.35 18.76 49.90
C ALA A 134 15.28 17.85 50.75
N ALA A 135 16.42 18.48 51.12
CA ALA A 135 17.57 18.01 51.92
C ALA A 135 18.47 16.96 51.22
N ASP A 136 19.76 17.20 50.94
CA ASP A 136 20.90 17.78 51.70
C ASP A 136 21.79 16.68 52.30
N SER A 137 23.03 16.59 51.81
CA SER A 137 24.24 16.22 52.57
C SER A 137 25.50 16.39 51.71
N THR A 138 26.49 17.08 52.28
CA THR A 138 27.75 17.50 51.68
C THR A 138 28.90 16.53 51.99
N VAL A 139 29.96 16.56 51.16
CA VAL A 139 31.38 16.50 51.60
C VAL A 139 32.25 17.31 50.63
N ASP A 140 32.96 18.33 51.12
CA ASP A 140 33.94 19.17 50.40
C ASP A 140 35.27 18.41 50.12
N ILE A 141 36.31 18.89 49.40
CA ILE A 141 36.95 20.22 49.23
C ILE A 141 37.72 20.22 47.86
N PHE A 142 38.42 21.24 47.32
CA PHE A 142 39.06 22.46 47.82
C PHE A 142 39.22 23.51 46.69
N ALA A 143 39.42 24.80 47.05
CA ALA A 143 40.01 25.92 46.29
C ALA A 143 39.39 26.32 44.92
N ALA A 144 38.69 27.46 44.75
CA ALA A 144 39.11 28.88 44.88
C ALA A 144 40.10 29.31 43.78
N ASN A 145 39.80 30.23 42.84
CA ASN A 145 39.48 31.67 42.95
C ASN A 145 38.96 32.20 41.57
N THR A 146 38.33 33.37 41.31
CA THR A 146 37.67 34.45 42.10
C THR A 146 36.83 35.34 41.14
N LEU A 147 35.84 36.07 41.66
CA LEU A 147 35.21 37.26 41.02
C LEU A 147 35.84 38.57 41.57
N PRO A 148 35.68 39.76 40.95
CA PRO A 148 34.54 40.63 41.32
C PRO A 148 33.98 41.58 40.21
N SER A 149 32.96 42.33 40.61
CA SER A 149 32.09 43.21 39.82
C SER A 149 32.56 44.67 39.67
N PHE A 150 31.96 45.37 38.69
CA PHE A 150 31.92 46.80 38.37
C PHE A 150 32.22 47.84 39.47
N GLY A 151 32.88 48.94 39.03
CA GLY A 151 32.86 50.25 39.70
C GLY A 151 33.15 51.39 38.71
N LEU A 152 32.28 52.41 38.66
CA LEU A 152 32.42 53.61 37.82
C LEU A 152 33.46 54.60 38.37
N LYS A 153 34.26 55.23 37.48
CA LYS A 153 34.62 56.67 37.52
C LYS A 153 35.44 57.11 36.29
N SER A 154 34.99 58.19 35.65
CA SER A 154 35.71 58.98 34.63
C SER A 154 36.61 60.04 35.31
N PRO A 155 37.33 60.91 34.58
CA PRO A 155 38.25 60.66 33.46
C PRO A 155 39.64 61.31 33.72
N ARG A 156 40.66 61.02 32.91
CA ARG A 156 41.72 62.01 32.56
C ARG A 156 42.53 61.59 31.33
N TYR A 157 42.97 62.60 30.59
CA TYR A 157 43.75 62.48 29.35
C TYR A 157 45.18 62.03 29.62
N TYR A 158 45.69 61.19 28.72
CA TYR A 158 47.04 61.33 28.17
C TYR A 158 46.95 61.03 26.68
N GLU A 159 47.53 61.90 25.86
CA GLU A 159 47.73 61.64 24.43
C GLU A 159 48.93 60.70 24.29
N ASP A 160 48.77 59.64 23.50
CA ASP A 160 49.90 59.07 22.76
C ASP A 160 49.40 58.40 21.47
N SER A 161 50.16 58.57 20.40
CA SER A 161 49.69 58.36 19.03
C SER A 161 49.58 56.89 18.62
N CYS A 162 48.40 56.47 18.15
CA CYS A 162 48.19 55.19 17.46
C CYS A 162 48.18 55.37 15.92
N PRO A 163 48.67 54.38 15.15
CA PRO A 163 48.75 54.46 13.69
C PRO A 163 47.37 54.37 13.01
N HIS A 164 47.30 54.82 11.75
CA HIS A 164 46.07 54.83 10.95
C HIS A 164 45.40 53.44 10.85
N PRO A 165 44.05 53.38 10.91
CA PRO A 165 43.33 52.14 10.59
C PRO A 165 43.49 51.79 9.10
N PRO A 166 43.55 50.49 8.74
CA PRO A 166 43.52 50.08 7.34
C PRO A 166 42.18 50.46 6.69
N SER A 167 42.19 50.75 5.39
CA SER A 167 40.96 51.02 4.63
C SER A 167 40.00 49.84 4.67
N PRO A 168 38.67 50.09 4.65
CA PRO A 168 37.69 49.02 4.63
C PRO A 168 37.80 48.19 3.35
N SER A 169 37.85 46.87 3.49
CA SER A 169 37.80 45.93 2.38
C SER A 169 36.50 46.13 1.57
N PRO A 170 36.54 45.95 0.23
CA PRO A 170 35.33 45.98 -0.58
C PRO A 170 34.36 44.88 -0.12
N PRO A 171 33.04 45.09 -0.18
CA PRO A 171 32.06 44.09 0.23
C PRO A 171 32.18 42.84 -0.65
N SER A 172 32.24 41.67 -0.02
CA SER A 172 32.21 40.38 -0.73
C SER A 172 30.99 40.32 -1.66
N PRO A 173 31.14 39.79 -2.89
CA PRO A 173 30.00 39.60 -3.77
C PRO A 173 28.97 38.71 -3.09
N SER A 174 27.70 39.11 -3.15
CA SER A 174 26.59 38.29 -2.66
C SER A 174 26.61 36.92 -3.34
N PRO A 175 26.29 35.82 -2.64
CA PRO A 175 26.17 34.53 -3.29
C PRO A 175 25.15 34.63 -4.44
N PRO A 176 25.41 34.01 -5.60
CA PRO A 176 24.49 34.09 -6.73
C PRO A 176 23.11 33.59 -6.31
N SER A 177 22.08 34.34 -6.68
CA SER A 177 20.70 33.91 -6.48
C SER A 177 20.51 32.52 -7.10
N PRO A 178 19.77 31.61 -6.46
CA PRO A 178 19.48 30.31 -7.06
C PRO A 178 18.84 30.53 -8.44
N PRO A 179 19.22 29.76 -9.46
CA PRO A 179 18.65 29.93 -10.80
C PRO A 179 17.14 29.79 -10.70
N SER A 180 16.42 30.75 -11.30
CA SER A 180 14.97 30.62 -11.44
C SER A 180 14.67 29.28 -12.12
N PRO A 181 13.68 28.51 -11.64
CA PRO A 181 13.37 27.22 -12.24
C PRO A 181 13.07 27.43 -13.74
N PRO A 182 13.59 26.57 -14.62
CA PRO A 182 13.42 26.75 -16.06
C PRO A 182 11.92 26.78 -16.37
N ASN A 183 11.47 27.87 -17.01
CA ASN A 183 10.08 28.15 -17.37
C ASN A 183 9.55 27.25 -18.52
N ASN A 184 10.05 26.02 -18.59
CA ASN A 184 9.62 24.99 -19.52
C ASN A 184 9.78 23.63 -18.82
N MET A 185 8.82 23.27 -17.97
CA MET A 185 8.76 21.95 -17.31
C MET A 185 8.26 20.86 -18.28
N SER A 186 8.91 20.77 -19.45
CA SER A 186 8.74 19.66 -20.36
C SER A 186 9.34 18.41 -19.72
N ASN A 187 8.51 17.40 -19.42
CA ASN A 187 8.98 16.03 -19.29
C ASN A 187 9.34 15.54 -20.70
N PRO A 188 10.65 15.44 -21.07
CA PRO A 188 11.04 15.25 -22.46
C PRO A 188 11.01 13.77 -22.88
N GLU A 189 11.03 12.86 -21.92
CA GLU A 189 10.99 11.40 -22.12
C GLU A 189 9.55 10.89 -22.27
N GLY A 190 8.58 11.64 -21.74
CA GLY A 190 7.17 11.26 -21.65
C GLY A 190 6.76 10.76 -20.27
N PHE A 191 5.45 10.69 -20.03
CA PHE A 191 4.87 10.27 -18.76
C PHE A 191 4.84 8.76 -18.60
N ARG A 192 5.17 8.29 -17.41
CA ARG A 192 5.06 6.90 -17.00
C ARG A 192 3.64 6.65 -16.47
N SER A 193 3.04 5.56 -16.94
CA SER A 193 1.83 4.94 -16.38
C SER A 193 2.27 3.62 -15.73
N VAL A 194 2.24 3.58 -14.40
CA VAL A 194 2.82 2.51 -13.57
C VAL A 194 1.74 1.88 -12.71
N VAL A 195 1.65 0.55 -12.60
CA VAL A 195 0.68 -0.08 -11.69
C VAL A 195 1.27 -1.28 -10.96
N TYR A 196 0.95 -1.43 -9.67
CA TYR A 196 1.23 -2.66 -8.95
C TYR A 196 0.22 -3.75 -9.32
N PHE A 197 0.73 -4.89 -9.78
CA PHE A 197 -0.01 -6.15 -9.84
C PHE A 197 0.44 -7.02 -8.68
N VAL A 198 -0.47 -7.35 -7.77
CA VAL A 198 -0.15 -8.16 -6.59
C VAL A 198 -0.41 -9.65 -6.87
N ASN A 199 0.54 -10.53 -6.56
CA ASN A 199 0.46 -11.95 -6.92
C ASN A 199 -0.74 -12.65 -6.26
N TRP A 200 -1.19 -12.19 -5.08
CA TRP A 200 -2.41 -12.69 -4.44
C TRP A 200 -3.72 -12.22 -5.09
N ALA A 201 -3.68 -11.36 -6.13
CA ALA A 201 -4.87 -10.90 -6.85
C ALA A 201 -5.62 -12.04 -7.57
N ILE A 202 -4.93 -13.12 -7.92
CA ILE A 202 -5.52 -14.26 -8.64
C ILE A 202 -6.54 -15.06 -7.80
N TYR A 203 -6.57 -14.86 -6.48
CA TYR A 203 -7.40 -15.62 -5.54
C TYR A 203 -8.76 -14.94 -5.33
N GLY A 204 -9.10 -14.51 -4.11
CA GLY A 204 -10.41 -13.93 -3.80
C GLY A 204 -10.75 -12.63 -4.57
N ARG A 205 -9.75 -11.96 -5.14
CA ARG A 205 -9.93 -10.81 -6.05
C ARG A 205 -10.33 -11.23 -7.48
N GLY A 206 -10.04 -12.47 -7.88
CA GLY A 206 -10.33 -13.02 -9.20
C GLY A 206 -9.65 -12.27 -10.36
N TYR A 207 -8.55 -11.57 -10.10
CA TYR A 207 -7.89 -10.66 -11.03
C TYR A 207 -6.52 -11.20 -11.43
N ASN A 208 -6.34 -11.44 -12.73
CA ASN A 208 -5.19 -12.13 -13.31
C ASN A 208 -4.44 -11.17 -14.24
N PRO A 209 -3.19 -11.45 -14.66
CA PRO A 209 -2.45 -10.51 -15.51
C PRO A 209 -3.18 -10.16 -16.82
N GLN A 210 -3.92 -11.09 -17.41
CA GLN A 210 -4.73 -10.86 -18.62
C GLN A 210 -5.86 -9.84 -18.42
N ASP A 211 -6.21 -9.52 -17.17
CA ASP A 211 -7.16 -8.47 -16.82
C ASP A 211 -6.49 -7.07 -16.74
N LEU A 212 -5.17 -6.94 -16.98
CA LEU A 212 -4.46 -5.65 -17.02
C LEU A 212 -4.77 -4.87 -18.30
N PRO A 213 -4.88 -3.53 -18.24
CA PRO A 213 -5.11 -2.68 -19.40
C PRO A 213 -3.78 -2.41 -20.12
N ALA A 214 -3.06 -3.46 -20.52
CA ALA A 214 -1.63 -3.42 -20.89
C ALA A 214 -1.26 -2.36 -21.94
N ALA A 215 -2.13 -2.07 -22.92
CA ALA A 215 -1.92 -1.04 -23.94
C ALA A 215 -1.88 0.40 -23.37
N LYS A 216 -2.35 0.61 -22.14
CA LYS A 216 -2.40 1.88 -21.40
C LYS A 216 -1.36 1.96 -20.27
N LEU A 217 -0.49 0.97 -20.16
CA LEU A 217 0.56 0.89 -19.16
C LEU A 217 1.94 0.99 -19.80
N THR A 218 2.85 1.66 -19.11
CA THR A 218 4.28 1.68 -19.44
C THR A 218 5.08 0.75 -18.54
N HIS A 219 4.60 0.50 -17.32
CA HIS A 219 5.27 -0.31 -16.32
C HIS A 219 4.23 -1.07 -15.47
N VAL A 220 4.50 -2.35 -15.21
CA VAL A 220 3.82 -3.17 -14.19
C VAL A 220 4.84 -3.56 -13.14
N LEU A 221 4.51 -3.36 -11.87
CA LEU A 221 5.33 -3.74 -10.73
C LEU A 221 4.73 -5.02 -10.12
N TYR A 222 5.40 -6.15 -10.28
CA TYR A 222 4.93 -7.46 -9.81
C TYR A 222 5.27 -7.63 -8.34
N ALA A 223 4.24 -7.56 -7.48
CA ALA A 223 4.35 -7.49 -6.03
C ALA A 223 3.96 -8.82 -5.36
N PHE A 224 4.72 -9.43 -4.47
CA PHE A 224 6.07 -9.06 -4.02
C PHE A 224 6.96 -10.31 -3.89
N ALA A 225 8.24 -10.16 -4.24
CA ALA A 225 9.29 -11.01 -3.72
C ALA A 225 9.65 -10.60 -2.28
N ASN A 226 10.17 -11.54 -1.49
CA ASN A 226 10.65 -11.31 -0.13
C ASN A 226 12.19 -11.45 -0.08
N VAL A 227 12.79 -10.97 1.00
CA VAL A 227 14.22 -11.05 1.30
C VAL A 227 14.42 -11.90 2.55
N ARG A 228 15.37 -12.83 2.52
CA ARG A 228 15.81 -13.55 3.72
C ARG A 228 16.70 -12.62 4.58
N PRO A 229 16.35 -12.35 5.85
CA PRO A 229 17.05 -11.36 6.67
C PRO A 229 18.48 -11.77 7.06
N ASP A 230 18.78 -13.07 7.09
CA ASP A 230 20.05 -13.65 7.50
C ASP A 230 21.14 -13.63 6.41
N SER A 231 20.72 -13.67 5.15
CA SER A 231 21.56 -13.95 3.99
C SER A 231 21.45 -12.92 2.87
N GLY A 232 20.35 -12.16 2.83
CA GLY A 232 20.03 -11.24 1.74
C GLY A 232 19.46 -11.90 0.49
N GLU A 233 19.19 -13.21 0.48
CA GLU A 233 18.56 -13.88 -0.67
C GLU A 233 17.16 -13.31 -0.96
N VAL A 234 16.94 -12.87 -2.19
CA VAL A 234 15.62 -12.50 -2.73
C VAL A 234 14.95 -13.73 -3.33
N TYR A 235 13.68 -13.95 -2.98
CA TYR A 235 12.93 -15.13 -3.39
C TYR A 235 11.44 -14.83 -3.64
N LEU A 236 10.83 -15.64 -4.52
CA LEU A 236 9.40 -15.61 -4.83
C LEU A 236 8.56 -16.07 -3.64
N THR A 237 7.36 -15.49 -3.47
CA THR A 237 6.55 -15.69 -2.25
C THR A 237 5.43 -16.70 -2.42
N ASP A 238 5.00 -16.98 -3.65
CA ASP A 238 3.90 -17.89 -3.95
C ASP A 238 4.15 -18.55 -5.31
N THR A 239 4.87 -19.68 -5.34
CA THR A 239 5.20 -20.36 -6.61
C THR A 239 3.95 -20.75 -7.40
N TRP A 240 2.82 -21.04 -6.73
CA TRP A 240 1.57 -21.33 -7.43
C TRP A 240 1.11 -20.13 -8.25
N SER A 241 1.01 -18.95 -7.64
CA SER A 241 0.64 -17.74 -8.39
C SER A 241 1.73 -17.30 -9.37
N ASP A 242 2.99 -17.34 -8.94
CA ASP A 242 4.14 -16.78 -9.65
C ASP A 242 4.49 -17.63 -10.89
N THR A 243 4.64 -18.96 -10.74
CA THR A 243 5.26 -19.85 -11.75
C THR A 243 4.48 -21.10 -12.13
N ASP A 244 3.61 -21.64 -11.28
CA ASP A 244 3.11 -23.02 -11.43
C ASP A 244 1.67 -23.11 -11.96
N LYS A 245 0.82 -22.13 -11.66
CA LYS A 245 -0.59 -22.08 -12.12
C LYS A 245 -0.65 -22.10 -13.65
N HIS A 246 -1.31 -23.12 -14.19
CA HIS A 246 -1.66 -23.18 -15.60
C HIS A 246 -2.95 -22.39 -15.86
N TYR A 247 -2.88 -21.47 -16.82
CA TYR A 247 -4.03 -20.79 -17.41
C TYR A 247 -4.61 -21.61 -18.58
N PRO A 248 -5.80 -21.27 -19.14
CA PRO A 248 -6.48 -22.12 -20.12
C PRO A 248 -5.70 -22.46 -21.41
N THR A 249 -4.67 -21.69 -21.74
CA THR A 249 -3.79 -21.91 -22.91
C THR A 249 -2.45 -22.55 -22.54
N ASP A 250 -2.25 -22.94 -21.28
CA ASP A 250 -1.02 -23.56 -20.80
C ASP A 250 -1.11 -25.09 -20.93
N SER A 251 -0.13 -25.68 -21.62
CA SER A 251 -0.07 -27.10 -21.90
C SER A 251 0.54 -27.86 -20.72
N TRP A 252 -0.12 -28.94 -20.31
CA TRP A 252 0.37 -29.86 -19.28
C TRP A 252 1.43 -30.84 -19.79
N ASN A 253 1.78 -30.77 -21.08
CA ASN A 253 2.66 -31.73 -21.77
C ASN A 253 3.98 -31.10 -22.26
N ASP A 254 4.26 -29.84 -21.95
CA ASP A 254 5.46 -29.16 -22.42
C ASP A 254 6.72 -29.79 -21.81
N VAL A 255 7.62 -30.28 -22.66
CA VAL A 255 8.87 -30.94 -22.25
C VAL A 255 9.91 -29.88 -21.86
N GLY A 256 10.74 -30.19 -20.87
CA GLY A 256 11.81 -29.32 -20.38
C GLY A 256 11.49 -28.67 -19.04
N ASN A 257 12.27 -27.66 -18.67
CA ASN A 257 12.02 -26.85 -17.48
C ASN A 257 11.21 -25.61 -17.89
N ASN A 258 9.91 -25.57 -17.58
CA ASN A 258 8.99 -24.57 -18.11
C ASN A 258 8.39 -23.69 -17.00
N VAL A 259 8.09 -22.43 -17.32
CA VAL A 259 7.40 -21.50 -16.42
C VAL A 259 6.01 -21.15 -16.93
N TYR A 260 5.05 -21.06 -16.01
CA TYR A 260 3.65 -20.68 -16.25
C TYR A 260 3.30 -19.52 -15.32
N GLY A 261 2.18 -19.62 -14.59
CA GLY A 261 1.79 -18.66 -13.57
C GLY A 261 1.60 -17.26 -14.12
N CYS A 262 1.64 -16.26 -13.24
CA CYS A 262 1.56 -14.87 -13.65
C CYS A 262 2.80 -14.43 -14.45
N VAL A 263 3.96 -15.05 -14.24
CA VAL A 263 5.20 -14.75 -14.97
C VAL A 263 5.02 -14.93 -16.48
N LYS A 264 4.52 -16.09 -16.93
CA LYS A 264 4.23 -16.33 -18.36
C LYS A 264 3.23 -15.30 -18.89
N GLN A 265 2.14 -15.05 -18.17
CA GLN A 265 1.09 -14.16 -18.64
C GLN A 265 1.55 -12.70 -18.75
N LEU A 266 2.39 -12.23 -17.82
CA LEU A 266 3.01 -10.90 -17.89
C LEU A 266 3.99 -10.79 -19.07
N PHE A 267 4.75 -11.85 -19.38
CA PHE A 267 5.62 -11.89 -20.55
C PHE A 267 4.83 -11.85 -21.86
N LEU A 268 3.71 -12.59 -21.97
CA LEU A 268 2.83 -12.52 -23.15
C LEU A 268 2.25 -11.11 -23.36
N LEU A 269 2.01 -10.35 -22.27
CA LEU A 269 1.62 -8.93 -22.37
C LEU A 269 2.77 -8.03 -22.80
N LYS A 270 4.02 -8.30 -22.39
CA LYS A 270 5.21 -7.61 -22.90
C LYS A 270 5.39 -7.82 -24.41
N MET A 271 5.11 -9.02 -24.93
CA MET A 271 5.13 -9.29 -26.37
C MET A 271 4.06 -8.47 -27.11
N LYS A 272 2.84 -8.39 -26.55
CA LYS A 272 1.70 -7.65 -27.13
C LYS A 272 1.85 -6.12 -27.06
N ASN A 273 2.42 -5.59 -25.98
CA ASN A 273 2.80 -4.17 -25.87
C ASN A 273 4.30 -4.04 -25.59
N ARG A 274 5.08 -3.81 -26.66
CA ARG A 274 6.53 -3.62 -26.59
C ARG A 274 6.98 -2.39 -25.78
N ASN A 275 6.08 -1.49 -25.39
CA ASN A 275 6.38 -0.35 -24.52
C ASN A 275 6.07 -0.61 -23.02
N MET A 276 5.43 -1.74 -22.69
CA MET A 276 5.13 -2.12 -21.32
C MET A 276 6.29 -2.91 -20.73
N LYS A 277 6.92 -2.36 -19.69
CA LYS A 277 7.96 -3.03 -18.89
C LYS A 277 7.31 -3.75 -17.70
N VAL A 278 7.91 -4.84 -17.24
CA VAL A 278 7.49 -5.54 -16.01
C VAL A 278 8.67 -5.65 -15.06
N LEU A 279 8.57 -5.08 -13.86
CA LEU A 279 9.62 -5.13 -12.84
C LEU A 279 9.19 -6.07 -11.72
N LEU A 280 10.14 -6.79 -11.13
CA LEU A 280 9.91 -7.49 -9.87
C LEU A 280 9.98 -6.49 -8.71
N SER A 281 8.89 -6.31 -7.96
CA SER A 281 8.92 -5.53 -6.73
C SER A 281 9.27 -6.41 -5.54
N ILE A 282 10.23 -5.96 -4.74
CA ILE A 282 10.84 -6.70 -3.63
C ILE A 282 10.54 -5.93 -2.35
N GLY A 283 9.91 -6.58 -1.39
CA GLY A 283 9.56 -5.97 -0.10
C GLY A 283 8.07 -5.67 0.05
N GLY A 284 7.73 -4.39 0.20
CA GLY A 284 6.43 -3.93 0.65
C GLY A 284 6.25 -4.08 2.16
N TRP A 285 5.22 -3.44 2.71
CA TRP A 285 4.92 -3.36 4.15
C TRP A 285 5.22 -4.64 4.97
N THR A 286 4.71 -5.79 4.52
CA THR A 286 4.81 -7.06 5.26
C THR A 286 6.25 -7.58 5.34
N TYR A 287 7.02 -7.44 4.26
CA TYR A 287 8.36 -8.01 4.14
C TYR A 287 9.47 -7.01 4.48
N SER A 288 9.14 -5.72 4.60
CA SER A 288 10.08 -4.64 4.89
C SER A 288 10.88 -4.82 6.19
N SER A 289 10.37 -5.63 7.13
CA SER A 289 11.11 -5.99 8.35
C SER A 289 12.39 -6.82 8.12
N SER A 290 12.56 -7.44 6.94
CA SER A 290 13.78 -8.19 6.59
C SER A 290 14.96 -7.31 6.14
N PHE A 291 14.69 -6.14 5.53
CA PHE A 291 15.74 -5.31 4.93
C PHE A 291 16.82 -4.84 5.90
N PRO A 292 16.53 -4.38 7.14
CA PRO A 292 17.56 -3.85 8.03
C PRO A 292 18.69 -4.86 8.30
N GLN A 293 18.35 -6.14 8.46
CA GLN A 293 19.34 -7.19 8.66
C GLN A 293 20.01 -7.59 7.33
N ALA A 294 19.21 -7.85 6.27
CA ALA A 294 19.72 -8.25 4.97
C ALA A 294 20.71 -7.23 4.36
N ALA A 295 20.42 -5.94 4.49
CA ALA A 295 21.25 -4.86 3.94
C ALA A 295 22.41 -4.43 4.85
N SER A 296 22.46 -4.90 6.11
CA SER A 296 23.46 -4.45 7.11
C SER A 296 24.91 -4.80 6.76
N THR A 297 25.14 -5.82 5.93
CA THR A 297 26.49 -6.29 5.58
C THR A 297 26.73 -6.21 4.06
N PRO A 298 27.97 -5.97 3.60
CA PRO A 298 28.30 -6.03 2.17
C PRO A 298 27.96 -7.38 1.53
N ALA A 299 28.11 -8.48 2.26
CA ALA A 299 27.78 -9.82 1.79
C ALA A 299 26.26 -9.99 1.54
N GLY A 300 25.43 -9.54 2.48
CA GLY A 300 23.96 -9.58 2.31
C GLY A 300 23.47 -8.69 1.16
N ARG A 301 24.03 -7.48 1.00
CA ARG A 301 23.74 -6.61 -0.14
C ARG A 301 24.16 -7.20 -1.48
N ALA A 302 25.35 -7.81 -1.55
CA ALA A 302 25.81 -8.52 -2.73
C ALA A 302 24.91 -9.73 -3.06
N LYS A 303 24.46 -10.48 -2.04
CA LYS A 303 23.57 -11.61 -2.24
C LYS A 303 22.17 -11.21 -2.71
N PHE A 304 21.66 -10.09 -2.20
CA PHE A 304 20.43 -9.46 -2.70
C PHE A 304 20.55 -9.14 -4.19
N ALA A 305 21.58 -8.39 -4.57
CA ALA A 305 21.82 -7.99 -5.96
C ALA A 305 21.97 -9.21 -6.89
N GLU A 306 22.74 -10.23 -6.48
CA GLU A 306 22.92 -11.48 -7.22
C GLU A 306 21.57 -12.21 -7.44
N THR A 307 20.81 -12.44 -6.36
CA THR A 307 19.60 -13.28 -6.40
C THR A 307 18.41 -12.56 -7.05
N ALA A 308 18.24 -11.26 -6.81
CA ALA A 308 17.25 -10.45 -7.50
C ALA A 308 17.53 -10.38 -9.02
N THR A 309 18.79 -10.17 -9.41
CA THR A 309 19.19 -10.17 -10.82
C THR A 309 18.98 -11.55 -11.48
N LYS A 310 19.24 -12.64 -10.74
CA LYS A 310 18.95 -14.00 -11.22
C LYS A 310 17.46 -14.24 -11.44
N LEU A 311 16.58 -13.78 -10.53
CA LEU A 311 15.13 -13.85 -10.71
C LEU A 311 14.69 -13.02 -11.93
N LEU A 312 15.19 -11.80 -12.08
CA LEU A 312 14.92 -10.94 -13.25
C LEU A 312 15.25 -11.64 -14.57
N LEU A 313 16.45 -12.23 -14.67
CA LEU A 313 16.90 -12.92 -15.88
C LEU A 313 16.10 -14.20 -16.15
N ASN A 314 15.78 -14.97 -15.10
CA ASN A 314 15.01 -16.20 -15.24
C ASN A 314 13.55 -15.94 -15.63
N LEU A 315 12.92 -14.92 -15.07
CA LEU A 315 11.47 -14.67 -15.16
C LEU A 315 11.11 -13.60 -16.20
N GLY A 316 12.09 -13.09 -16.95
CA GLY A 316 11.86 -12.18 -18.06
C GLY A 316 11.43 -10.77 -17.65
N PHE A 317 11.93 -10.26 -16.52
CA PHE A 317 11.62 -8.91 -16.03
C PHE A 317 12.55 -7.84 -16.64
N ASP A 318 12.05 -6.62 -16.80
CA ASP A 318 12.77 -5.45 -17.33
C ASP A 318 13.49 -4.64 -16.25
N GLY A 319 13.38 -5.03 -14.98
CA GLY A 319 14.00 -4.31 -13.87
C GLY A 319 13.54 -4.80 -12.50
N LEU A 320 14.01 -4.08 -11.47
CA LEU A 320 13.72 -4.33 -10.07
C LEU A 320 13.14 -3.07 -9.42
N ASP A 321 12.16 -3.24 -8.55
CA ASP A 321 11.62 -2.21 -7.68
C ASP A 321 11.90 -2.62 -6.22
N VAL A 322 12.46 -1.72 -5.41
CA VAL A 322 12.74 -2.00 -3.99
C VAL A 322 11.83 -1.18 -3.10
N ASP A 323 10.92 -1.86 -2.42
CA ASP A 323 9.92 -1.25 -1.54
C ASP A 323 10.27 -1.55 -0.08
N TRP A 324 11.10 -0.69 0.52
CA TRP A 324 11.49 -0.76 1.93
C TRP A 324 10.70 0.27 2.74
N GLU A 325 9.75 -0.22 3.54
CA GLU A 325 8.88 0.55 4.43
C GLU A 325 9.25 0.39 5.92
N TYR A 326 10.10 1.22 6.53
CA TYR A 326 10.97 2.26 5.98
C TYR A 326 12.34 2.20 6.70
N PRO A 327 13.43 2.69 6.10
CA PRO A 327 14.69 2.93 6.80
C PRO A 327 14.47 3.82 8.05
N LYS A 328 14.82 3.31 9.23
CA LYS A 328 14.45 3.93 10.52
C LYS A 328 15.46 4.97 11.01
N ASN A 329 16.71 4.86 10.57
CA ASN A 329 17.87 5.60 11.06
C ASN A 329 18.90 5.81 9.92
N ASP A 330 19.94 6.60 10.19
CA ASP A 330 20.97 6.95 9.21
C ASP A 330 21.80 5.74 8.73
N ASP A 331 21.97 4.70 9.54
CA ASP A 331 22.71 3.50 9.14
C ASP A 331 21.88 2.61 8.21
N GLU A 332 20.58 2.46 8.46
CA GLU A 332 19.64 1.85 7.50
C GLU A 332 19.58 2.66 6.19
N ALA A 333 19.63 3.99 6.24
CA ALA A 333 19.67 4.84 5.05
C ALA A 333 20.97 4.67 4.23
N LYS A 334 22.15 4.62 4.87
CA LYS A 334 23.43 4.28 4.22
C LYS A 334 23.38 2.90 3.58
N ASN A 335 22.88 1.91 4.32
CA ASN A 335 22.77 0.54 3.84
C ASN A 335 21.82 0.44 2.64
N PHE A 336 20.77 1.27 2.56
CA PHE A 336 19.90 1.34 1.39
C PHE A 336 20.60 1.97 0.18
N VAL A 337 21.37 3.06 0.34
CA VAL A 337 22.23 3.62 -0.73
C VAL A 337 23.17 2.56 -1.28
N GLU A 338 23.91 1.87 -0.41
CA GLU A 338 24.84 0.83 -0.82
C GLU A 338 24.14 -0.39 -1.44
N LEU A 339 22.91 -0.71 -1.02
CA LEU A 339 22.11 -1.79 -1.61
C LEU A 339 21.70 -1.45 -3.05
N LEU A 340 21.20 -0.22 -3.27
CA LEU A 340 20.83 0.27 -4.59
C LEU A 340 22.04 0.34 -5.53
N LYS A 341 23.19 0.80 -5.02
CA LYS A 341 24.46 0.81 -5.75
C LYS A 341 24.86 -0.58 -6.25
N VAL A 342 25.02 -1.56 -5.37
CA VAL A 342 25.47 -2.91 -5.81
C VAL A 342 24.42 -3.62 -6.66
N THR A 343 23.14 -3.28 -6.49
CA THR A 343 22.06 -3.78 -7.36
C THR A 343 22.16 -3.17 -8.77
N ARG A 344 22.39 -1.86 -8.89
CA ARG A 344 22.62 -1.17 -10.17
C ARG A 344 23.83 -1.76 -10.90
N GLU A 345 24.95 -1.91 -10.20
CA GLU A 345 26.18 -2.54 -10.72
C GLU A 345 25.93 -3.98 -11.23
N ALA A 346 25.13 -4.77 -10.51
CA ALA A 346 24.77 -6.14 -10.93
C ALA A 346 23.88 -6.15 -12.19
N LEU A 347 22.89 -5.25 -12.27
CA LEU A 347 22.01 -5.10 -13.44
C LEU A 347 22.80 -4.64 -14.68
N ASP A 348 23.69 -3.66 -14.52
CA ASP A 348 24.50 -3.12 -15.62
C ASP A 348 25.51 -4.14 -16.17
N LYS A 349 25.97 -5.06 -15.32
CA LYS A 349 26.85 -6.17 -15.74
C LYS A 349 26.15 -7.19 -16.65
N VAL A 350 24.83 -7.36 -16.54
CA VAL A 350 24.06 -8.37 -17.30
C VAL A 350 23.16 -7.78 -18.39
N SER A 351 23.03 -6.45 -18.44
CA SER A 351 22.15 -5.73 -19.36
C SER A 351 22.42 -6.08 -20.83
N LYS A 352 23.69 -6.05 -21.26
CA LYS A 352 24.12 -6.17 -22.67
C LYS A 352 23.44 -5.08 -23.50
N ASP A 353 22.69 -5.43 -24.53
CA ASP A 353 21.93 -4.51 -25.38
C ASP A 353 20.55 -4.14 -24.80
N ARG A 354 20.18 -4.69 -23.62
CA ARG A 354 18.93 -4.37 -22.89
C ARG A 354 19.17 -3.20 -21.93
N LYS A 355 18.14 -2.44 -21.59
CA LYS A 355 18.16 -1.53 -20.43
C LYS A 355 17.36 -2.15 -19.29
N PHE A 356 18.01 -2.51 -18.19
CA PHE A 356 17.32 -2.94 -16.97
C PHE A 356 17.10 -1.78 -16.00
N LEU A 357 15.88 -1.63 -15.51
CA LEU A 357 15.46 -0.54 -14.64
C LEU A 357 15.72 -0.86 -13.16
N LEU A 358 16.01 0.18 -12.36
CA LEU A 358 16.02 0.10 -10.90
C LEU A 358 15.17 1.24 -10.32
N THR A 359 14.14 0.90 -9.54
CA THR A 359 13.21 1.85 -8.93
C THR A 359 13.03 1.59 -7.44
N ILE A 360 12.38 2.51 -6.74
CA ILE A 360 11.88 2.29 -5.38
C ILE A 360 10.45 2.78 -5.24
N ALA A 361 9.68 2.16 -4.35
CA ALA A 361 8.58 2.85 -3.69
C ALA A 361 9.16 3.78 -2.62
N CYS A 362 8.68 5.03 -2.53
CA CYS A 362 9.22 6.01 -1.59
C CYS A 362 8.14 6.69 -0.73
N PRO A 363 8.45 6.97 0.56
CA PRO A 363 7.49 7.54 1.51
C PRO A 363 7.10 8.98 1.18
N ALA A 364 5.84 9.30 1.44
CA ALA A 364 5.34 10.68 1.50
C ALA A 364 5.24 11.25 2.94
N GLY A 365 5.49 10.45 3.97
CA GLY A 365 5.53 10.91 5.37
C GLY A 365 6.87 11.58 5.73
N PRO A 366 6.90 12.79 6.34
CA PRO A 366 8.13 13.55 6.61
C PRO A 366 9.09 12.84 7.56
N GLU A 367 8.57 12.08 8.52
CA GLU A 367 9.41 11.30 9.44
C GLU A 367 10.13 10.12 8.76
N ASN A 368 9.76 9.80 7.51
CA ASN A 368 10.41 8.75 6.72
C ASN A 368 11.24 9.37 5.58
N PHE A 369 10.68 10.28 4.77
CA PHE A 369 11.43 10.84 3.63
C PHE A 369 12.67 11.66 4.04
N LYS A 370 12.64 12.36 5.19
CA LYS A 370 13.78 13.15 5.68
C LYS A 370 15.00 12.32 6.09
N LYS A 371 14.83 10.99 6.24
CA LYS A 371 15.93 10.06 6.57
C LYS A 371 16.63 9.52 5.33
N LEU A 372 16.05 9.68 4.14
CA LEU A 372 16.59 9.15 2.91
C LEU A 372 17.74 10.03 2.40
N ARG A 373 18.81 9.39 1.95
CA ARG A 373 20.01 10.03 1.39
C ARG A 373 19.82 10.32 -0.11
N LEU A 374 18.84 11.16 -0.43
CA LEU A 374 18.29 11.29 -1.79
C LEU A 374 19.34 11.62 -2.87
N GLN A 375 20.30 12.51 -2.59
CA GLN A 375 21.41 12.81 -3.50
C GLN A 375 22.29 11.60 -3.78
N GLU A 376 22.50 10.73 -2.79
CA GLU A 376 23.31 9.51 -2.91
C GLU A 376 22.53 8.38 -3.60
N MET A 377 21.20 8.35 -3.47
CA MET A 377 20.32 7.35 -4.11
C MET A 377 20.04 7.65 -5.60
N THR A 378 19.86 8.93 -5.94
CA THR A 378 19.41 9.39 -7.28
C THR A 378 20.25 8.88 -8.47
N PRO A 379 21.59 8.73 -8.37
CA PRO A 379 22.42 8.20 -9.46
C PRO A 379 22.10 6.75 -9.85
N TYR A 380 21.57 5.94 -8.93
CA TYR A 380 21.33 4.50 -9.15
C TYR A 380 19.91 4.18 -9.62
N LEU A 381 18.98 5.12 -9.47
CA LEU A 381 17.54 4.92 -9.71
C LEU A 381 17.10 5.53 -11.03
N ASP A 382 16.31 4.80 -11.81
CA ASP A 382 15.64 5.31 -13.00
C ASP A 382 14.52 6.29 -12.62
N PHE A 383 13.64 5.91 -11.68
CA PHE A 383 12.60 6.75 -11.12
C PHE A 383 12.14 6.31 -9.72
N TYR A 384 11.36 7.16 -9.07
CA TYR A 384 10.79 6.99 -7.73
C TYR A 384 9.27 6.88 -7.81
N ASN A 385 8.69 5.84 -7.21
CA ASN A 385 7.24 5.66 -7.06
C ASN A 385 6.80 6.26 -5.72
N LEU A 386 6.39 7.53 -5.72
CA LEU A 386 5.97 8.22 -4.49
C LEU A 386 4.62 7.68 -4.01
N MET A 387 4.60 7.07 -2.83
CA MET A 387 3.38 6.57 -2.20
C MET A 387 2.56 7.72 -1.61
N ALA A 388 1.89 8.49 -2.48
CA ALA A 388 1.09 9.65 -2.12
C ALA A 388 -0.35 9.29 -1.70
N TYR A 389 -0.45 8.29 -0.83
CA TYR A 389 -1.67 7.76 -0.24
C TYR A 389 -1.38 7.29 1.21
N ASP A 390 -2.38 6.70 1.89
CA ASP A 390 -2.28 6.27 3.29
C ASP A 390 -1.91 7.38 4.29
N TYR A 391 -2.30 8.63 3.99
CA TYR A 391 -2.07 9.77 4.89
C TYR A 391 -2.95 9.74 6.15
N SER A 392 -4.08 9.03 6.09
CA SER A 392 -5.00 8.90 7.22
C SER A 392 -5.70 7.55 7.21
N GLY A 393 -5.88 6.94 8.37
CA GLY A 393 -6.49 5.62 8.51
C GLY A 393 -6.90 5.26 9.93
N SER A 394 -7.05 3.96 10.20
CA SER A 394 -7.52 3.46 11.50
C SER A 394 -6.56 3.67 12.68
N TRP A 395 -5.34 4.14 12.41
CA TRP A 395 -4.34 4.54 13.40
C TRP A 395 -4.56 5.96 13.94
N ASP A 396 -5.38 6.78 13.27
CA ASP A 396 -5.65 8.16 13.66
C ASP A 396 -6.77 8.27 14.70
N LYS A 397 -6.97 9.50 15.21
CA LYS A 397 -8.12 9.87 16.08
C LYS A 397 -9.13 10.78 15.37
N ILE A 398 -8.77 11.28 14.19
CA ILE A 398 -9.51 12.25 13.39
C ILE A 398 -9.63 11.68 11.98
N ALA A 399 -10.83 11.74 11.39
CA ALA A 399 -11.05 11.31 10.02
C ALA A 399 -10.36 12.28 9.06
N GLY A 400 -9.61 11.75 8.09
CA GLY A 400 -8.76 12.55 7.21
C GLY A 400 -8.89 12.19 5.73
N HIS A 401 -8.25 13.00 4.91
CA HIS A 401 -8.05 12.71 3.50
C HIS A 401 -6.80 11.84 3.35
N GLN A 402 -6.93 10.67 2.71
CA GLN A 402 -5.82 9.72 2.64
C GLN A 402 -4.78 10.04 1.55
N SER A 403 -5.06 10.93 0.60
CA SER A 403 -4.22 11.17 -0.58
C SER A 403 -4.30 12.61 -1.11
N ASN A 404 -4.51 13.61 -0.23
CA ASN A 404 -4.65 15.02 -0.62
C ASN A 404 -3.36 15.62 -1.21
N LEU A 405 -3.49 16.42 -2.27
CA LEU A 405 -2.34 17.07 -2.92
C LEU A 405 -1.66 18.13 -2.04
N GLU A 406 -2.44 18.99 -1.38
CA GLU A 406 -1.95 20.08 -0.53
C GLU A 406 -2.63 20.06 0.85
N THR A 407 -2.11 20.82 1.81
CA THR A 407 -2.73 20.97 3.13
C THR A 407 -3.98 21.86 3.01
N SER A 408 -5.11 21.42 3.57
CA SER A 408 -6.36 22.20 3.56
C SER A 408 -6.19 23.48 4.40
N GLN A 409 -6.54 24.63 3.84
CA GLN A 409 -6.52 25.90 4.58
C GLN A 409 -7.82 26.12 5.34
N SER A 410 -8.95 25.63 4.79
CA SER A 410 -10.27 25.72 5.41
C SER A 410 -10.49 24.69 6.53
N ASN A 411 -9.83 23.53 6.45
CA ASN A 411 -9.90 22.47 7.45
C ASN A 411 -8.55 21.76 7.66
N PRO A 412 -7.52 22.40 8.24
CA PRO A 412 -6.18 21.80 8.36
C PRO A 412 -6.15 20.44 9.08
N LYS A 413 -7.14 20.16 9.95
CA LYS A 413 -7.27 18.90 10.68
C LYS A 413 -7.60 17.69 9.79
N SER A 414 -8.11 17.90 8.58
CA SER A 414 -8.39 16.80 7.64
C SER A 414 -7.15 16.36 6.85
N THR A 415 -6.06 17.13 6.86
CA THR A 415 -4.86 16.89 6.05
C THR A 415 -3.60 16.80 6.94
N PRO A 416 -3.36 15.67 7.63
CA PRO A 416 -2.17 15.50 8.47
C PRO A 416 -0.86 15.46 7.67
N PHE A 417 -0.92 15.09 6.39
CA PHE A 417 0.18 15.12 5.43
C PHE A 417 -0.29 15.77 4.12
N SER A 418 0.62 15.96 3.15
CA SER A 418 0.27 16.37 1.79
C SER A 418 1.31 15.95 0.76
N THR A 419 0.87 15.62 -0.46
CA THR A 419 1.76 15.22 -1.57
C THR A 419 2.78 16.32 -1.90
N LYS A 420 2.36 17.58 -1.84
CA LYS A 420 3.22 18.74 -2.04
C LYS A 420 4.40 18.79 -1.06
N ALA A 421 4.17 18.53 0.22
CA ALA A 421 5.25 18.57 1.22
C ALA A 421 6.33 17.50 0.95
N ALA A 422 5.93 16.33 0.45
CA ALA A 422 6.87 15.32 -0.01
C ALA A 422 7.61 15.77 -1.27
N LEU A 423 6.90 16.18 -2.33
CA LEU A 423 7.51 16.60 -3.60
C LEU A 423 8.47 17.78 -3.45
N ASP A 424 8.11 18.79 -2.64
CA ASP A 424 8.97 19.92 -2.30
C ASP A 424 10.28 19.44 -1.63
N HIS A 425 10.22 18.39 -0.81
CA HIS A 425 11.41 17.80 -0.21
C HIS A 425 12.24 17.00 -1.21
N TYR A 426 11.66 16.06 -1.95
CA TYR A 426 12.40 15.24 -2.92
C TYR A 426 13.09 16.10 -3.99
N ILE A 427 12.36 17.06 -4.55
CA ILE A 427 12.84 17.90 -5.65
C ILE A 427 13.69 19.06 -5.12
N GLY A 428 13.18 19.82 -4.14
CA GLY A 428 13.81 21.06 -3.67
C GLY A 428 14.96 20.86 -2.68
N VAL A 429 14.90 19.82 -1.83
CA VAL A 429 15.96 19.52 -0.85
C VAL A 429 16.83 18.35 -1.30
N GLY A 430 16.22 17.28 -1.82
CA GLY A 430 16.91 16.07 -2.28
C GLY A 430 17.58 16.20 -3.66
N GLY A 431 17.22 17.22 -4.45
CA GLY A 431 17.72 17.41 -5.80
C GLY A 431 17.25 16.37 -6.82
N VAL A 432 16.20 15.60 -6.50
CA VAL A 432 15.64 14.60 -7.42
C VAL A 432 14.97 15.33 -8.60
N PRO A 433 15.30 15.02 -9.86
CA PRO A 433 14.60 15.60 -11.01
C PRO A 433 13.10 15.34 -10.95
N ALA A 434 12.27 16.36 -11.20
CA ALA A 434 10.81 16.21 -11.18
C ALA A 434 10.31 15.08 -12.12
N SER A 435 10.94 14.94 -13.29
CA SER A 435 10.66 13.87 -14.27
C SER A 435 11.02 12.44 -13.78
N LYS A 436 11.75 12.30 -12.67
CA LYS A 436 11.96 11.02 -11.97
C LYS A 436 10.95 10.74 -10.86
N MET A 437 10.10 11.70 -10.48
CA MET A 437 9.07 11.50 -9.46
C MET A 437 7.75 11.05 -10.12
N VAL A 438 7.36 9.80 -9.92
CA VAL A 438 6.06 9.25 -10.35
C VAL A 438 5.10 9.31 -9.17
N MET A 439 3.93 9.94 -9.35
CA MET A 439 2.98 10.18 -8.26
C MET A 439 2.01 9.01 -8.10
N GLY A 440 2.10 8.29 -6.98
CA GLY A 440 1.20 7.21 -6.60
C GLY A 440 -0.20 7.71 -6.24
N MET A 441 -1.23 6.97 -6.65
CA MET A 441 -2.64 7.24 -6.38
C MET A 441 -3.36 5.94 -5.95
N PRO A 442 -4.27 6.00 -4.97
CA PRO A 442 -4.95 4.81 -4.46
C PRO A 442 -6.14 4.40 -5.36
N LEU A 443 -6.22 3.12 -5.69
CA LEU A 443 -7.42 2.48 -6.29
C LEU A 443 -8.35 1.88 -5.22
N TYR A 444 -8.39 2.53 -4.05
CA TYR A 444 -9.17 2.13 -2.88
C TYR A 444 -9.52 3.35 -2.02
N GLY A 445 -10.51 3.19 -1.15
CA GLY A 445 -10.92 4.15 -0.14
C GLY A 445 -10.69 3.67 1.28
N ARG A 446 -10.31 4.60 2.16
CA ARG A 446 -10.20 4.37 3.61
C ARG A 446 -11.43 4.92 4.34
N ALA A 447 -12.05 4.07 5.15
CA ALA A 447 -13.31 4.35 5.81
C ALA A 447 -13.15 4.72 7.30
N PHE A 448 -13.97 5.69 7.73
CA PHE A 448 -14.06 6.20 9.09
C PHE A 448 -15.55 6.23 9.49
N ALA A 449 -15.92 5.50 10.55
CA ALA A 449 -17.31 5.42 11.02
C ALA A 449 -17.55 6.32 12.24
N ASN A 450 -18.82 6.61 12.50
CA ASN A 450 -19.28 7.45 13.62
C ASN A 450 -18.69 8.87 13.63
N THR A 451 -18.26 9.36 12.47
CA THR A 451 -17.63 10.67 12.27
C THR A 451 -18.64 11.69 11.75
N ASP A 452 -18.39 12.99 11.92
CA ASP A 452 -19.18 14.06 11.30
C ASP A 452 -18.57 14.53 9.96
N GLY A 453 -17.44 13.94 9.55
CA GLY A 453 -16.74 14.24 8.31
C GLY A 453 -15.24 14.55 8.50
N PRO A 454 -14.54 15.00 7.45
CA PRO A 454 -13.10 15.27 7.49
C PRO A 454 -12.73 16.27 8.59
N GLY A 455 -11.62 16.04 9.28
CA GLY A 455 -11.15 16.90 10.38
C GLY A 455 -11.91 16.72 11.70
N THR A 456 -12.87 15.79 11.78
CA THR A 456 -13.64 15.48 13.00
C THR A 456 -13.27 14.10 13.58
N PRO A 457 -13.51 13.84 14.89
CA PRO A 457 -13.27 12.53 15.48
C PRO A 457 -14.07 11.41 14.79
N PHE A 458 -13.60 10.17 14.94
CA PHE A 458 -14.28 8.97 14.46
C PHE A 458 -14.19 7.83 15.48
N GLN A 459 -15.03 6.79 15.34
CA GLN A 459 -14.94 5.57 16.14
C GLN A 459 -15.16 4.35 15.24
N GLY A 460 -14.09 3.58 15.03
CA GLY A 460 -14.09 2.43 14.13
C GLY A 460 -13.97 2.78 12.66
N ASN A 461 -13.58 1.80 11.85
CA ASN A 461 -13.33 1.93 10.41
C ASN A 461 -14.52 1.45 9.54
N GLY A 462 -15.72 1.35 10.12
CA GLY A 462 -16.89 0.75 9.47
C GLY A 462 -16.98 -0.77 9.54
N GLY A 463 -15.96 -1.46 10.07
CA GLY A 463 -15.96 -2.91 10.37
C GLY A 463 -15.88 -3.84 9.15
N ALA A 464 -16.47 -3.44 8.02
CA ALA A 464 -16.40 -4.14 6.74
C ALA A 464 -15.42 -3.47 5.76
N GLY A 465 -15.16 -4.13 4.65
CA GLY A 465 -14.36 -3.66 3.51
C GLY A 465 -14.53 -4.60 2.32
N SER A 466 -13.83 -4.35 1.21
CA SER A 466 -13.84 -5.27 0.06
C SER A 466 -13.08 -6.56 0.36
N PHE A 467 -11.91 -6.44 0.99
CA PHE A 467 -11.06 -7.56 1.43
C PHE A 467 -10.52 -7.40 2.85
N GLU A 468 -10.40 -6.16 3.35
CA GLU A 468 -9.91 -5.86 4.69
C GLU A 468 -10.79 -4.82 5.38
N PRO A 469 -11.08 -4.94 6.69
CA PRO A 469 -11.88 -3.97 7.43
C PRO A 469 -11.37 -2.53 7.26
N GLY A 470 -12.25 -1.64 6.82
CA GLY A 470 -11.96 -0.22 6.60
C GLY A 470 -11.30 0.13 5.26
N ILE A 471 -11.07 -0.84 4.38
CA ILE A 471 -10.53 -0.62 3.03
C ILE A 471 -11.52 -1.14 1.99
N TRP A 472 -11.92 -0.27 1.06
CA TRP A 472 -12.85 -0.58 -0.02
C TRP A 472 -12.19 -0.32 -1.37
N ASP A 473 -12.13 -1.32 -2.25
CA ASP A 473 -11.75 -1.13 -3.66
C ASP A 473 -12.54 0.04 -4.29
N TYR A 474 -11.88 0.85 -5.12
CA TYR A 474 -12.53 1.98 -5.80
C TYR A 474 -13.73 1.54 -6.65
N LYS A 475 -13.67 0.36 -7.29
CA LYS A 475 -14.79 -0.24 -8.03
C LYS A 475 -16.06 -0.51 -7.20
N ALA A 476 -15.94 -0.56 -5.87
CA ALA A 476 -17.05 -0.77 -4.93
C ALA A 476 -17.60 0.54 -4.31
N LEU A 477 -17.10 1.70 -4.75
CA LEU A 477 -17.45 3.04 -4.28
C LEU A 477 -18.11 3.88 -5.40
N PRO A 478 -18.97 4.86 -5.07
CA PRO A 478 -19.51 5.17 -3.75
C PRO A 478 -20.43 4.06 -3.21
N LYS A 479 -20.54 3.95 -1.89
CA LYS A 479 -21.54 3.08 -1.26
C LYS A 479 -22.95 3.68 -1.46
N GLN A 480 -23.96 2.82 -1.60
CA GLN A 480 -25.36 3.25 -1.67
C GLN A 480 -25.72 4.16 -0.48
N GLY A 481 -26.36 5.29 -0.76
CA GLY A 481 -26.72 6.30 0.25
C GLY A 481 -25.63 7.36 0.51
N ALA A 482 -24.37 7.07 0.20
CA ALA A 482 -23.29 8.04 0.35
C ALA A 482 -23.31 9.10 -0.77
N LYS A 483 -22.92 10.34 -0.44
CA LYS A 483 -22.72 11.44 -1.38
C LYS A 483 -21.24 11.73 -1.55
N GLU A 484 -20.76 11.79 -2.79
CA GLU A 484 -19.37 12.21 -3.11
C GLU A 484 -19.20 13.74 -2.96
N THR A 485 -18.04 14.14 -2.48
CA THR A 485 -17.59 15.53 -2.33
C THR A 485 -16.18 15.66 -2.91
N LYS A 486 -15.92 16.73 -3.66
CA LYS A 486 -14.59 17.12 -4.14
C LYS A 486 -14.15 18.42 -3.47
N GLU A 487 -13.01 18.38 -2.77
CA GLU A 487 -12.29 19.55 -2.27
C GLU A 487 -11.16 19.87 -3.26
N ALA A 488 -11.48 20.68 -4.27
CA ALA A 488 -10.53 21.06 -5.32
C ALA A 488 -9.33 21.86 -4.77
N LEU A 489 -8.23 21.87 -5.52
CA LEU A 489 -7.11 22.79 -5.31
C LEU A 489 -7.54 24.25 -5.54
N GLY A 490 -6.99 25.16 -4.71
CA GLY A 490 -7.38 26.56 -4.68
C GLY A 490 -8.59 26.83 -3.78
N ALA A 491 -8.94 28.11 -3.60
CA ALA A 491 -10.02 28.56 -2.71
C ALA A 491 -9.97 27.98 -1.26
N GLY A 492 -8.77 27.61 -0.79
CA GLY A 492 -8.54 27.02 0.53
C GLY A 492 -8.78 25.50 0.63
N GLY A 493 -9.14 24.82 -0.47
CA GLY A 493 -9.22 23.36 -0.56
C GLY A 493 -7.86 22.67 -0.73
N CYS A 494 -7.86 21.34 -0.83
CA CYS A 494 -6.67 20.50 -0.66
C CYS A 494 -6.34 19.55 -1.82
N GLY A 495 -7.18 19.46 -2.85
CA GLY A 495 -7.04 18.47 -3.92
C GLY A 495 -7.30 17.05 -3.41
N ALA A 496 -8.51 16.81 -2.90
CA ALA A 496 -8.97 15.50 -2.42
C ALA A 496 -10.46 15.25 -2.71
N SER A 497 -10.86 13.98 -2.72
CA SER A 497 -12.28 13.60 -2.71
C SER A 497 -12.59 12.53 -1.66
N TRP A 498 -13.87 12.44 -1.33
CA TRP A 498 -14.41 11.52 -0.32
C TRP A 498 -15.92 11.35 -0.54
N SER A 499 -16.53 10.36 0.10
CA SER A 499 -17.99 10.26 0.20
C SER A 499 -18.47 10.13 1.63
N TYR A 500 -19.68 10.61 1.90
CA TYR A 500 -20.32 10.55 3.22
C TYR A 500 -21.74 9.99 3.15
N ASP A 501 -22.03 9.00 3.98
CA ASP A 501 -23.39 8.62 4.33
C ASP A 501 -23.74 9.21 5.71
N ALA A 502 -24.69 10.15 5.71
CA ALA A 502 -25.16 10.82 6.92
C ALA A 502 -26.04 9.90 7.80
N SER A 503 -26.61 8.83 7.25
CA SER A 503 -27.44 7.88 8.01
C SER A 503 -26.59 6.92 8.83
N SER A 504 -25.49 6.41 8.26
CA SER A 504 -24.53 5.56 8.97
C SER A 504 -23.40 6.35 9.65
N ARG A 505 -23.31 7.67 9.43
CA ARG A 505 -22.19 8.54 9.85
C ARG A 505 -20.82 8.00 9.38
N THR A 506 -20.75 7.55 8.13
CA THR A 506 -19.54 6.94 7.55
C THR A 506 -18.95 7.82 6.46
N MET A 507 -17.70 8.23 6.66
CA MET A 507 -16.84 8.85 5.65
C MET A 507 -15.97 7.79 4.97
N ILE A 508 -15.73 7.91 3.67
CA ILE A 508 -14.71 7.14 2.95
C ILE A 508 -13.90 8.12 2.09
N SER A 509 -12.59 8.24 2.29
CA SER A 509 -11.70 9.07 1.46
C SER A 509 -11.11 8.27 0.31
N TYR A 510 -11.24 8.75 -0.93
CA TYR A 510 -10.75 8.10 -2.17
C TYR A 510 -10.79 9.07 -3.35
N ASP A 511 -10.05 8.76 -4.41
CA ASP A 511 -10.07 9.55 -5.63
C ASP A 511 -11.28 9.20 -6.51
N THR A 512 -12.01 10.23 -6.93
CA THR A 512 -13.03 10.17 -7.99
C THR A 512 -12.40 10.48 -9.34
N VAL A 513 -13.09 10.22 -10.46
CA VAL A 513 -12.64 10.63 -11.81
C VAL A 513 -12.27 12.13 -11.84
N ALA A 514 -13.14 12.99 -11.29
CA ALA A 514 -12.90 14.44 -11.23
C ALA A 514 -11.69 14.83 -10.35
N MET A 515 -11.23 13.96 -9.44
CA MET A 515 -10.00 14.16 -8.68
C MET A 515 -8.78 13.60 -9.41
N ALA A 516 -8.91 12.45 -10.08
CA ALA A 516 -7.87 11.92 -10.96
C ALA A 516 -7.55 12.87 -12.13
N GLU A 517 -8.53 13.59 -12.69
CA GLU A 517 -8.31 14.68 -13.65
C GLU A 517 -7.44 15.81 -13.08
N GLU A 518 -7.74 16.25 -11.86
CA GLU A 518 -7.03 17.33 -11.18
C GLU A 518 -5.61 16.93 -10.77
N LYS A 519 -5.44 15.68 -10.30
CA LYS A 519 -4.15 15.05 -10.04
C LYS A 519 -3.32 14.88 -11.31
N THR A 520 -3.94 14.52 -12.43
CA THR A 520 -3.27 14.45 -13.74
C THR A 520 -2.80 15.83 -14.19
N LYS A 521 -3.64 16.87 -14.05
CA LYS A 521 -3.22 18.25 -14.27
C LYS A 521 -2.07 18.65 -13.35
N TYR A 522 -2.11 18.30 -12.07
CA TYR A 522 -1.02 18.58 -11.13
C TYR A 522 0.30 17.91 -11.53
N ILE A 523 0.28 16.64 -11.97
CA ILE A 523 1.45 15.92 -12.51
C ILE A 523 2.05 16.67 -13.70
N ILE A 524 1.21 17.08 -14.66
CA ILE A 524 1.64 17.84 -15.85
C ILE A 524 2.19 19.22 -15.46
N ASP A 525 1.45 19.99 -14.67
CA ASP A 525 1.78 21.35 -14.22
C ASP A 525 3.02 21.41 -13.31
N LYS A 526 3.49 20.28 -12.78
CA LYS A 526 4.71 20.14 -11.97
C LYS A 526 5.86 19.45 -12.70
N GLY A 527 5.69 19.07 -13.97
CA GLY A 527 6.72 18.35 -14.74
C GLY A 527 7.08 16.97 -14.17
N LEU A 528 6.14 16.30 -13.49
CA LEU A 528 6.40 15.01 -12.85
C LEU A 528 6.59 13.88 -13.87
N GLY A 529 7.25 12.81 -13.43
CA GLY A 529 7.55 11.64 -14.24
C GLY A 529 6.33 10.83 -14.68
N GLY A 530 5.19 10.95 -13.99
CA GLY A 530 3.96 10.24 -14.36
C GLY A 530 3.05 9.90 -13.18
N GLY A 531 2.16 8.94 -13.39
CA GLY A 531 1.23 8.40 -12.40
C GLY A 531 1.52 6.92 -12.08
N MET A 532 1.36 6.56 -10.81
CA MET A 532 1.45 5.18 -10.30
C MET A 532 0.15 4.81 -9.58
N TRP A 533 -0.26 3.54 -9.58
CA TRP A 533 -1.44 3.09 -8.81
C TRP A 533 -1.19 1.84 -7.95
N TRP A 534 -1.73 1.89 -6.73
CA TRP A 534 -1.90 0.74 -5.83
C TRP A 534 -3.40 0.44 -5.66
N GLU A 535 -3.92 -0.72 -6.08
CA GLU A 535 -3.35 -1.74 -6.96
C GLU A 535 -4.34 -2.13 -8.06
N ALA A 536 -3.85 -2.74 -9.13
CA ALA A 536 -4.55 -2.91 -10.41
C ALA A 536 -5.99 -3.44 -10.29
N SER A 537 -6.25 -4.37 -9.36
CA SER A 537 -7.57 -5.00 -9.23
C SER A 537 -8.65 -4.08 -8.68
N GLY A 538 -8.27 -2.94 -8.08
CA GLY A 538 -9.18 -1.99 -7.42
C GLY A 538 -9.91 -1.03 -8.35
N ASP A 539 -9.43 -0.82 -9.59
CA ASP A 539 -10.02 0.14 -10.53
C ASP A 539 -11.42 -0.29 -11.01
N ARG A 540 -12.27 0.67 -11.41
CA ARG A 540 -13.68 0.42 -11.76
C ARG A 540 -13.86 -0.27 -13.11
N ASP A 541 -12.96 -0.02 -14.06
CA ASP A 541 -12.84 -0.77 -15.32
C ASP A 541 -11.37 -1.17 -15.51
N PRO A 542 -10.90 -2.20 -14.78
CA PRO A 542 -9.48 -2.51 -14.71
C PRO A 542 -8.99 -3.20 -15.99
N ARG A 543 -9.90 -3.70 -16.85
CA ARG A 543 -9.58 -4.39 -18.11
C ARG A 543 -9.37 -3.44 -19.28
N SER A 544 -10.30 -2.51 -19.49
CA SER A 544 -10.23 -1.58 -20.63
C SER A 544 -9.65 -0.22 -20.25
N ALA A 545 -9.63 0.08 -18.94
CA ALA A 545 -9.26 1.37 -18.36
C ALA A 545 -9.90 2.54 -19.11
N ASN A 546 -11.22 2.49 -19.33
CA ASN A 546 -11.97 3.55 -20.00
C ASN A 546 -12.52 4.53 -18.95
N LYS A 547 -12.22 5.83 -19.12
CA LYS A 547 -12.72 6.89 -18.24
C LYS A 547 -14.24 6.96 -18.21
N ALA A 548 -14.92 6.66 -19.32
CA ALA A 548 -16.39 6.64 -19.38
C ALA A 548 -17.01 5.56 -18.48
N ASN A 549 -16.28 4.48 -18.19
CA ASN A 549 -16.66 3.45 -17.22
C ASN A 549 -16.18 3.79 -15.79
N GLY A 550 -15.52 4.93 -15.62
CA GLY A 550 -15.00 5.45 -14.35
C GLY A 550 -13.55 5.08 -14.02
N SER A 551 -12.78 4.50 -14.95
CA SER A 551 -11.38 4.12 -14.67
C SER A 551 -10.50 5.32 -14.29
N LEU A 552 -9.80 5.23 -13.16
CA LEU A 552 -8.84 6.28 -12.75
C LEU A 552 -7.54 6.21 -13.56
N ILE A 553 -7.10 5.00 -13.93
CA ILE A 553 -5.97 4.80 -14.85
C ILE A 553 -6.32 5.43 -16.21
N GLY A 554 -7.50 5.11 -16.75
CA GLY A 554 -8.03 5.68 -17.99
C GLY A 554 -8.11 7.20 -17.98
N THR A 555 -8.56 7.77 -16.86
CA THR A 555 -8.65 9.21 -16.64
C THR A 555 -7.28 9.89 -16.80
N PHE A 556 -6.22 9.31 -16.23
CA PHE A 556 -4.86 9.82 -16.39
C PHE A 556 -4.38 9.72 -17.84
N ILE A 557 -4.60 8.59 -18.49
CA ILE A 557 -4.15 8.33 -19.86
C ILE A 557 -4.79 9.30 -20.86
N GLU A 558 -6.09 9.57 -20.72
CA GLU A 558 -6.77 10.59 -21.52
C GLU A 558 -6.25 12.00 -21.21
N GLY A 559 -5.87 12.29 -19.96
CA GLY A 559 -5.34 13.59 -19.54
C GLY A 559 -3.91 13.87 -20.01
N VAL A 560 -3.03 12.86 -20.08
CA VAL A 560 -1.67 13.02 -20.65
C VAL A 560 -1.63 12.88 -22.17
N GLY A 561 -2.62 12.20 -22.77
CA GLY A 561 -2.71 11.93 -24.20
C GLY A 561 -1.57 11.05 -24.72
N GLU A 562 -1.11 11.28 -25.95
CA GLU A 562 -0.05 10.49 -26.60
C GLU A 562 1.34 10.62 -25.97
N LYS A 563 1.48 11.42 -24.91
CA LYS A 563 2.76 11.79 -24.27
C LYS A 563 3.27 10.74 -23.28
N LEU A 564 2.92 9.47 -23.45
CA LEU A 564 3.54 8.39 -22.67
C LEU A 564 5.01 8.22 -23.03
N GLU A 565 5.82 7.81 -22.06
CA GLU A 565 7.19 7.36 -22.30
C GLU A 565 7.20 6.24 -23.34
N LYS A 566 8.10 6.32 -24.34
CA LYS A 566 8.27 5.32 -25.40
C LYS A 566 9.66 4.70 -25.31
N VAL A 567 9.78 3.64 -24.50
CA VAL A 567 11.00 2.85 -24.31
C VAL A 567 10.65 1.38 -24.44
N GLU A 568 11.31 0.71 -25.39
CA GLU A 568 11.07 -0.69 -25.73
C GLU A 568 11.50 -1.64 -24.59
N ASN A 569 10.68 -2.65 -24.31
CA ASN A 569 10.95 -3.70 -23.33
C ASN A 569 11.89 -4.79 -23.88
N ALA A 570 12.51 -5.57 -22.99
CA ALA A 570 13.32 -6.72 -23.38
C ALA A 570 12.43 -7.97 -23.54
N LEU A 571 12.62 -8.73 -24.62
CA LEU A 571 12.05 -10.08 -24.80
C LEU A 571 13.12 -11.19 -24.82
N SER A 572 14.38 -10.84 -25.03
CA SER A 572 15.47 -11.83 -25.10
C SER A 572 16.09 -12.08 -23.73
N TYR A 573 15.90 -13.30 -23.21
CA TYR A 573 16.46 -13.77 -21.93
C TYR A 573 17.16 -15.13 -22.11
N PRO A 574 18.24 -15.20 -22.92
CA PRO A 574 18.98 -16.44 -23.17
C PRO A 574 19.62 -17.02 -21.89
N GLU A 575 19.76 -16.20 -20.84
CA GLU A 575 20.24 -16.63 -19.52
C GLU A 575 19.19 -17.40 -18.70
N SER A 576 17.91 -17.39 -19.09
CA SER A 576 16.85 -17.98 -18.28
C SER A 576 16.99 -19.50 -18.17
N GLN A 577 16.75 -20.02 -16.97
CA GLN A 577 16.65 -21.46 -16.75
C GLN A 577 15.41 -22.10 -17.41
N TYR A 578 14.42 -21.31 -17.84
CA TYR A 578 13.15 -21.83 -18.37
C TYR A 578 13.15 -21.89 -19.91
N ASP A 579 12.85 -23.06 -20.46
CA ASP A 579 12.95 -23.39 -21.88
C ASP A 579 11.90 -22.63 -22.71
N ASN A 580 10.63 -22.67 -22.29
CA ASN A 580 9.57 -21.89 -22.94
C ASN A 580 9.80 -20.37 -22.91
N LEU A 581 10.35 -19.81 -21.82
CA LEU A 581 10.67 -18.37 -21.74
C LEU A 581 11.87 -17.98 -22.61
N LYS A 582 12.95 -18.77 -22.65
CA LYS A 582 14.07 -18.58 -23.60
C LYS A 582 13.59 -18.58 -25.06
N ALA A 583 12.63 -19.46 -25.38
CA ALA A 583 12.01 -19.55 -26.69
C ALA A 583 10.95 -18.46 -26.96
N GLN A 584 10.70 -17.55 -26.00
CA GLN A 584 9.69 -16.48 -26.07
C GLN A 584 8.25 -17.00 -26.25
N PHE A 585 7.93 -18.13 -25.62
CA PHE A 585 6.61 -18.79 -25.63
C PHE A 585 6.03 -18.95 -27.06
N PRO A 586 6.61 -19.81 -27.91
CA PRO A 586 6.22 -19.93 -29.32
C PRO A 586 4.77 -20.37 -29.54
N ASP A 587 4.14 -20.98 -28.53
CA ASP A 587 2.76 -21.46 -28.53
C ASP A 587 1.78 -20.55 -27.74
N GLY A 588 2.16 -19.30 -27.42
CA GLY A 588 1.46 -18.40 -26.47
C GLY A 588 0.70 -17.18 -27.03
#